data_AF-A0A7R9SR48-F1
#
_entry.id   AF-A0A7R9SR48-F1
#
_cell.length_a   1.000
_cell.length_b   1.000
_cell.length_c   1.000
_cell.angle_alpha   90.00
_cell.angle_beta   90.00
_cell.angle_gamma   90.00
#
_symmetry.space_group_name_H-M   'P 1'
#
loop_
_entity.id
_entity.type
_entity.pdbx_description
1 polymer ?
#
loop_
_entity_poly.entity_id
_entity_poly.type
_entity_poly.pdbx_seq_one_letter_code
_entity_poly.pdbx_strand_id
1 'polypeptide(L)'
;QMEEIPTSPEQVNQLCVEIQSKVMEVAHTFMRPNNLEETNHEQNKLPTYILQLVHMKKRKRREYRRTRTNAVKQQIRLLKRLIQREIREWKTEQWNKTLLTSDSSKLYAILRPLRKPRKPTLTALKWRGQDHLSEQD
;
A
#
# COMPACT_ATOMS: atom_id res chain seq x y z
N GLN A 1 -25.43 35.16 -27.67
CA GLN A 1 -25.55 34.49 -28.98
C GLN A 1 -26.57 33.38 -28.78
N MET A 2 -27.71 33.46 -29.48
CA MET A 2 -28.78 32.45 -29.39
C MET A 2 -28.31 31.19 -30.11
N GLU A 3 -28.29 30.04 -29.43
CA GLU A 3 -28.00 28.75 -30.05
C GLU A 3 -29.19 28.38 -30.95
N GLU A 4 -28.97 28.40 -32.27
CA GLU A 4 -29.96 27.93 -33.24
C GLU A 4 -30.16 26.42 -33.06
N ILE A 5 -31.42 26.02 -32.84
CA ILE A 5 -31.78 24.61 -32.72
C ILE A 5 -31.57 23.96 -34.10
N PRO A 6 -30.76 22.89 -34.22
CA PRO A 6 -30.51 22.23 -35.49
C PRO A 6 -31.82 21.62 -36.00
N THR A 7 -32.30 22.08 -37.16
CA THR A 7 -33.61 21.71 -37.71
C THR A 7 -33.51 20.80 -38.94
N SER A 8 -32.30 20.58 -39.47
CA SER A 8 -32.05 19.65 -40.57
C SER A 8 -31.36 18.35 -40.10
N PRO A 9 -31.71 17.17 -40.65
CA PRO A 9 -31.05 15.90 -40.35
C PRO A 9 -29.52 15.93 -40.53
N GLU A 10 -29.03 16.73 -41.48
CA GLU A 10 -27.60 16.89 -41.73
C GLU A 10 -26.89 17.65 -40.61
N GLN A 11 -27.54 18.67 -40.04
CA GLN A 11 -27.02 19.44 -38.91
C GLN A 11 -26.98 18.59 -37.63
N VAL A 12 -27.98 17.72 -37.44
CA VAL A 12 -27.99 16.75 -36.34
C VAL A 12 -26.86 15.74 -36.48
N ASN A 13 -26.62 15.22 -37.69
CA ASN A 13 -25.50 14.32 -37.94
C ASN A 13 -24.14 15.00 -37.72
N GLN A 14 -23.98 16.25 -38.13
CA GLN A 14 -22.75 17.03 -37.87
C GLN A 14 -22.53 17.23 -36.36
N LEU A 15 -23.58 17.58 -35.61
CA LEU A 15 -23.50 17.67 -34.15
C LEU A 15 -23.17 16.33 -33.49
N CYS A 16 -23.73 15.22 -33.98
CA CYS A 16 -23.39 13.88 -33.47
C CYS A 16 -21.92 13.54 -33.70
N VAL A 17 -21.36 13.87 -34.87
CA VAL A 17 -19.93 13.67 -35.17
C VAL A 17 -19.07 14.56 -34.27
N GLU A 18 -19.46 15.82 -34.06
CA GLU A 18 -18.71 16.75 -33.22
C GLU A 18 -18.73 16.34 -31.74
N ILE A 19 -19.87 15.87 -31.23
CA ILE A 19 -20.01 15.31 -29.88
C ILE A 19 -19.16 14.04 -29.76
N GLN A 20 -19.20 13.13 -30.73
CA GLN A 20 -18.36 11.93 -30.73
C GLN A 20 -16.88 12.28 -30.71
N SER A 21 -16.44 13.27 -31.50
CA SER A 21 -15.05 13.74 -31.51
C SER A 21 -14.64 14.30 -30.15
N LYS A 22 -15.45 15.18 -29.55
CA LYS A 22 -15.19 15.75 -28.22
C LYS A 22 -15.18 14.67 -27.12
N VAL A 23 -16.10 13.70 -27.18
CA VAL A 23 -16.12 12.57 -26.24
C VAL A 23 -14.87 11.71 -26.40
N MET A 24 -14.38 11.49 -27.63
CA MET A 24 -13.15 10.74 -27.89
C MET A 24 -11.91 11.50 -27.42
N GLU A 25 -11.79 12.81 -27.64
CA GLU A 25 -10.70 13.64 -27.12
C GLU A 25 -10.64 13.66 -25.58
N VAL A 26 -11.82 13.75 -24.96
CA VAL A 26 -11.97 13.64 -23.51
C VAL A 26 -11.61 12.21 -23.05
N ALA A 27 -12.07 11.19 -23.76
CA ALA A 27 -11.71 9.80 -23.47
C ALA A 27 -10.21 9.56 -23.61
N HIS A 28 -9.52 10.18 -24.58
CA HIS A 28 -8.06 10.08 -24.73
C HIS A 28 -7.28 10.82 -23.64
N THR A 29 -7.81 11.92 -23.11
CA THR A 29 -7.23 12.62 -21.95
C THR A 29 -7.45 11.87 -20.64
N PHE A 30 -8.56 11.14 -20.48
CA PHE A 30 -8.80 10.22 -19.35
C PHE A 30 -8.14 8.85 -19.53
N MET A 31 -7.91 8.39 -20.76
CA MET A 31 -7.10 7.23 -21.16
C MET A 31 -5.62 7.63 -21.28
N ARG A 32 -5.16 8.47 -20.35
CA ARG A 32 -3.76 8.87 -20.26
C ARG A 32 -2.90 7.59 -20.16
N PRO A 33 -1.86 7.40 -21.00
CA PRO A 33 -0.82 6.45 -20.64
C PRO A 33 -0.25 6.92 -19.30
N ASN A 34 -0.10 5.99 -18.35
CA ASN A 34 0.41 6.20 -16.99
C ASN A 34 1.89 6.67 -16.96
N ASN A 35 2.22 7.76 -17.67
CA ASN A 35 3.57 8.31 -17.76
C ASN A 35 3.78 9.44 -16.74
N LEU A 36 3.41 9.19 -15.49
CA LEU A 36 3.76 10.06 -14.36
C LEU A 36 4.18 9.30 -13.09
N GLU A 37 4.41 7.98 -13.17
CA GLU A 37 4.96 7.20 -12.06
C GLU A 37 6.39 6.67 -12.31
N GLU A 38 7.09 7.08 -13.36
CA GLU A 38 8.43 6.53 -13.64
C GLU A 38 9.56 7.07 -12.74
N THR A 39 9.36 8.13 -11.97
CA THR A 39 10.43 8.67 -11.10
C THR A 39 10.40 8.17 -9.66
N ASN A 40 9.33 7.50 -9.22
CA ASN A 40 9.21 6.98 -7.84
C ASN A 40 8.91 5.46 -7.74
N HIS A 41 8.62 4.78 -8.85
CA HIS A 41 8.34 3.34 -8.83
C HIS A 41 9.55 2.42 -8.89
N GLU A 42 10.73 2.88 -9.27
CA GLU A 42 11.91 2.01 -9.25
C GLU A 42 12.47 1.77 -7.85
N GLN A 43 12.32 2.73 -6.93
CA GLN A 43 12.89 2.63 -5.58
C GLN A 43 12.10 1.76 -4.61
N ASN A 44 10.84 1.42 -4.93
CA ASN A 44 9.94 0.71 -4.00
C ASN A 44 9.48 -0.66 -4.51
N LYS A 45 10.12 -1.21 -5.55
CA LYS A 45 9.84 -2.57 -6.01
C LYS A 45 10.49 -3.57 -5.04
N LEU A 46 9.69 -4.50 -4.53
CA LEU A 46 10.21 -5.62 -3.75
C LEU A 46 11.23 -6.41 -4.58
N PRO A 47 12.33 -6.91 -3.97
CA PRO A 47 13.28 -7.76 -4.66
C PRO A 47 12.59 -8.93 -5.36
N THR A 48 13.04 -9.24 -6.57
CA THR A 48 12.52 -10.34 -7.40
C THR A 48 12.49 -11.66 -6.63
N TYR A 49 13.49 -11.89 -5.76
CA TYR A 49 13.54 -13.07 -4.89
C TYR A 49 12.38 -13.15 -3.90
N ILE A 50 11.99 -12.04 -3.26
CA ILE A 50 10.84 -12.00 -2.35
C ILE A 50 9.55 -12.31 -3.12
N LEU A 51 9.42 -11.80 -4.33
CA LEU A 51 8.28 -12.12 -5.20
C LEU A 51 8.25 -13.62 -5.54
N GLN A 52 9.38 -14.23 -5.87
CA GLN A 52 9.48 -15.67 -6.10
C GLN A 52 9.02 -16.48 -4.88
N LEU A 53 9.47 -16.12 -3.67
CA LEU A 53 9.03 -16.78 -2.43
C LEU A 53 7.51 -16.63 -2.21
N VAL A 54 6.93 -15.47 -2.52
CA VAL A 54 5.47 -15.24 -2.48
C VAL A 54 4.74 -16.16 -3.46
N HIS A 55 5.24 -16.30 -4.70
CA HIS A 55 4.67 -17.20 -5.71
C HIS A 55 4.75 -18.67 -5.26
N MET A 56 5.90 -19.11 -4.73
CA MET A 56 6.06 -20.45 -4.17
C MET A 56 5.06 -20.71 -3.03
N LYS A 57 4.88 -19.75 -2.14
CA LYS A 57 3.90 -19.84 -1.05
C LYS A 57 2.46 -19.93 -1.56
N LYS A 58 2.11 -19.16 -2.60
CA LYS A 58 0.80 -19.27 -3.26
C LYS A 58 0.60 -20.66 -3.87
N ARG A 59 1.62 -21.20 -4.56
CA ARG A 59 1.61 -22.57 -5.12
C ARG A 59 1.40 -23.62 -4.03
N LYS A 60 2.15 -23.55 -2.92
CA LYS A 60 1.99 -24.47 -1.78
C LYS A 60 0.64 -24.37 -1.09
N ARG A 61 0.04 -23.18 -1.01
CA ARG A 61 -1.35 -23.04 -0.53
C ARG A 61 -2.36 -23.75 -1.42
N ARG A 62 -2.20 -23.70 -2.75
CA ARG A 62 -3.05 -24.45 -3.68
C ARG A 62 -2.88 -25.96 -3.50
N GLU A 63 -1.64 -26.42 -3.32
CA GLU A 63 -1.32 -27.82 -3.02
C GLU A 63 -1.97 -28.28 -1.71
N TYR A 64 -1.83 -27.52 -0.63
CA TYR A 64 -2.43 -27.83 0.68
C TYR A 64 -3.95 -27.92 0.62
N ARG A 65 -4.62 -27.09 -0.21
CA ARG A 65 -6.07 -27.18 -0.40
C ARG A 65 -6.51 -28.55 -0.94
N ARG A 66 -5.67 -29.20 -1.76
CA ARG A 66 -5.93 -30.51 -2.37
C ARG A 66 -5.54 -31.67 -1.44
N THR A 67 -4.34 -31.61 -0.87
CA THR A 67 -3.76 -32.76 -0.17
C THR A 67 -3.94 -32.73 1.35
N ARG A 68 -4.14 -31.53 1.93
CA ARG A 68 -4.26 -31.29 3.39
C ARG A 68 -3.12 -31.87 4.24
N THR A 69 -1.98 -32.17 3.64
CA THR A 69 -0.86 -32.81 4.36
C THR A 69 -0.14 -31.84 5.30
N ASN A 70 0.30 -32.36 6.45
CA ASN A 70 1.06 -31.59 7.43
C ASN A 70 2.42 -31.11 6.89
N ALA A 71 3.05 -31.88 6.00
CA ALA A 71 4.30 -31.49 5.34
C ALA A 71 4.14 -30.19 4.52
N VAL A 72 3.07 -30.08 3.72
CA VAL A 72 2.80 -28.86 2.93
C VAL A 72 2.45 -27.69 3.85
N LYS A 73 1.71 -27.94 4.94
CA LYS A 73 1.43 -26.92 5.97
C LYS A 73 2.72 -26.38 6.60
N GLN A 74 3.69 -27.24 6.91
CA GLN A 74 4.99 -26.84 7.44
C GLN A 74 5.78 -26.03 6.40
N GLN A 75 5.81 -26.46 5.13
CA GLN A 75 6.43 -25.70 4.03
C GLN A 75 5.84 -24.29 3.90
N ILE A 76 4.51 -24.12 4.00
CA ILE A 76 3.86 -22.80 3.97
C ILE A 76 4.30 -21.93 5.16
N ARG A 77 4.47 -22.52 6.35
CA ARG A 77 4.95 -21.80 7.55
C ARG A 77 6.40 -21.34 7.38
N LEU A 78 7.26 -22.21 6.85
CA LEU A 78 8.66 -21.88 6.54
C LEU A 78 8.74 -20.74 5.52
N LEU A 79 8.00 -20.83 4.41
CA LEU A 79 7.93 -19.77 3.40
C LEU A 79 7.42 -18.44 3.98
N LYS A 80 6.44 -18.48 4.92
CA LYS A 80 6.00 -17.26 5.61
C LYS A 80 7.13 -16.61 6.41
N ARG A 81 7.92 -17.40 7.16
CA ARG A 81 9.03 -16.90 7.97
C ARG A 81 10.16 -16.35 7.10
N LEU A 82 10.51 -17.05 6.02
CA LEU A 82 11.53 -16.60 5.06
C LEU A 82 11.13 -15.26 4.44
N ILE A 83 9.91 -15.13 3.89
CA ILE A 83 9.43 -13.85 3.33
C ILE A 83 9.51 -12.72 4.37
N GLN A 84 9.14 -12.98 5.63
CA GLN A 84 9.24 -11.97 6.69
C GLN A 84 10.68 -11.59 7.04
N ARG A 85 11.63 -12.52 6.94
CA ARG A 85 13.06 -12.25 7.12
C ARG A 85 13.56 -11.37 5.98
N GLU A 86 13.37 -11.80 4.73
CA GLU A 86 13.85 -11.07 3.55
C GLU A 86 13.28 -9.65 3.46
N ILE A 87 11.98 -9.46 3.77
CA ILE A 87 11.38 -8.12 3.79
C ILE A 87 12.03 -7.24 4.86
N ARG A 88 12.39 -7.81 6.03
CA ARG A 88 13.07 -7.05 7.08
C ARG A 88 14.48 -6.66 6.64
N GLU A 89 15.25 -7.62 6.12
CA GLU A 89 16.60 -7.38 5.62
C GLU A 89 16.61 -6.35 4.50
N TRP A 90 15.73 -6.49 3.50
CA TRP A 90 15.58 -5.49 2.44
C TRP A 90 15.22 -4.11 3.00
N LYS A 91 14.28 -4.02 3.95
CA LYS A 91 13.94 -2.72 4.59
C LYS A 91 15.14 -2.13 5.34
N THR A 92 15.93 -2.95 6.02
CA THR A 92 17.16 -2.53 6.69
C THR A 92 18.19 -2.03 5.69
N GLU A 93 18.36 -2.70 4.55
CA GLU A 93 19.24 -2.24 3.48
C GLU A 93 18.79 -0.92 2.87
N GLN A 94 17.49 -0.78 2.55
CA GLN A 94 16.94 0.48 2.05
C GLN A 94 17.10 1.61 3.07
N TRP A 95 16.93 1.30 4.36
CA TRP A 95 17.15 2.25 5.44
C TRP A 95 18.61 2.69 5.50
N ASN A 96 19.56 1.75 5.49
CA ASN A 96 20.99 2.04 5.50
C ASN A 96 21.41 2.87 4.28
N LYS A 97 20.92 2.53 3.09
CA LYS A 97 21.16 3.32 1.87
C LYS A 97 20.62 4.74 2.02
N THR A 98 19.39 4.89 2.50
CA THR A 98 18.77 6.21 2.73
C THR A 98 19.56 7.02 3.76
N LEU A 99 20.00 6.41 4.87
CA LEU A 99 20.81 7.05 5.90
C LEU A 99 22.15 7.57 5.35
N LEU A 100 22.81 6.78 4.51
CA LEU A 100 24.13 7.12 3.93
C LEU A 100 24.05 8.19 2.84
N THR A 101 22.90 8.36 2.21
CA THR A 101 22.68 9.28 1.07
C THR A 101 21.88 10.53 1.43
N SER A 102 21.40 10.63 2.67
CA SER A 102 20.53 11.72 3.12
C SER A 102 21.29 12.83 3.82
N ASP A 103 21.14 14.07 3.34
CA ASP A 103 21.48 15.26 4.10
C ASP A 103 20.76 15.29 5.46
N SER A 104 21.35 15.98 6.43
CA SER A 104 20.88 16.12 7.82
C SER A 104 19.39 16.51 7.95
N SER A 105 18.84 17.23 6.97
CA SER A 105 17.42 17.61 6.89
C SER A 105 16.48 16.43 6.59
N LYS A 106 16.89 15.48 5.75
CA LYS A 106 16.12 14.26 5.43
C LYS A 106 16.15 13.27 6.59
N LEU A 107 17.26 13.19 7.33
CA LEU A 107 17.35 12.41 8.58
C LEU A 107 16.29 12.85 9.60
N TYR A 108 15.99 14.15 9.70
CA TYR A 108 14.93 14.65 10.58
C TYR A 108 13.52 14.17 10.18
N ALA A 109 13.21 14.15 8.89
CA ALA A 109 11.94 13.62 8.37
C ALA A 109 11.79 12.11 8.64
N ILE A 110 12.91 11.38 8.59
CA ILE A 110 13.01 9.94 8.86
C ILE A 110 12.86 9.63 10.35
N LEU A 111 13.39 10.46 11.25
CA LEU A 111 13.35 10.26 12.71
C LEU A 111 12.04 10.76 13.35
N ARG A 112 11.34 11.72 12.72
CA ARG A 112 10.08 12.31 13.25
C ARG A 112 8.98 11.27 13.55
N PRO A 113 8.75 10.22 12.73
CA PRO A 113 7.76 9.18 13.04
C PRO A 113 8.15 8.30 14.23
N LEU A 114 9.45 8.14 14.53
CA LEU A 114 9.97 7.38 15.66
C LEU A 114 9.86 8.15 16.99
N ARG A 115 9.73 9.48 16.92
CA ARG A 115 9.50 10.38 18.06
C ARG A 115 8.06 10.45 18.55
N LYS A 116 7.15 9.59 18.07
CA LYS A 116 5.80 9.53 18.66
C LYS A 116 5.96 9.27 20.16
N PRO A 117 5.43 10.14 21.04
CA PRO A 117 5.44 9.86 22.46
C PRO A 117 4.73 8.51 22.64
N ARG A 118 5.42 7.56 23.27
CA ARG A 118 4.74 6.36 23.76
C ARG A 118 3.60 6.90 24.63
N LYS A 119 2.35 6.70 24.20
CA LYS A 119 1.21 6.98 25.06
C LYS A 119 1.52 6.27 26.38
N PRO A 120 1.46 6.93 27.55
CA PRO A 120 1.62 6.22 28.80
C PRO A 120 0.58 5.10 28.78
N THR A 121 1.06 3.87 28.87
CA THR A 121 0.21 2.70 28.98
C THR A 121 -0.75 2.96 30.14
N LEU A 122 -2.06 2.95 29.89
CA LEU A 122 -3.11 3.18 30.89
C LEU A 122 -3.07 2.20 32.08
N THR A 123 -2.14 1.23 32.09
CA THR A 123 -1.80 0.39 33.23
C THR A 123 -0.93 1.08 34.29
N ALA A 124 -0.46 2.31 34.07
CA ALA A 124 0.29 3.09 35.07
C ALA A 124 -0.61 3.93 36.02
N LEU A 125 -1.94 3.80 35.95
CA LEU A 125 -2.90 4.41 36.88
C LEU A 125 -3.77 3.32 37.52
N LYS A 126 -3.15 2.50 38.37
CA LYS A 126 -3.88 1.67 39.34
C LYS A 126 -3.12 1.60 40.67
N TRP A 127 -2.79 2.76 41.20
CA TRP A 127 -2.38 2.94 42.59
C TRP A 127 -2.92 4.28 43.08
N ARG A 128 -4.25 4.34 43.27
CA ARG A 128 -4.92 5.22 44.24
C ARG A 128 -6.41 4.94 44.23
N GLY A 129 -6.97 4.69 45.41
CA GLY A 129 -8.42 4.71 45.64
C GLY A 129 -9.08 3.35 45.68
N GLN A 130 -8.75 2.53 46.68
CA GLN A 130 -9.74 1.66 47.30
C GLN A 130 -9.66 1.89 48.81
N ASP A 131 -10.13 3.07 49.21
CA ASP A 131 -10.53 3.31 50.58
C ASP A 131 -11.86 2.58 50.85
N HIS A 132 -12.08 2.26 52.12
CA HIS A 132 -13.31 1.76 52.75
C HIS A 132 -13.46 0.24 52.85
N LEU A 133 -12.83 -0.34 53.87
CA LEU A 133 -13.55 -1.13 54.86
C LEU A 133 -13.13 -0.65 56.25
N SER A 134 -13.93 0.24 56.79
CA SER A 134 -14.00 0.62 58.20
C SER A 134 -14.42 -0.58 59.06
N GLU A 135 -13.72 -0.73 60.18
CA GLU A 135 -14.17 -1.17 61.51
C GLU A 135 -15.22 -2.29 61.63
N GLN A 136 -14.82 -3.36 62.31
CA GLN A 136 -15.60 -3.97 63.40
C GLN A 136 -14.64 -4.79 64.30
N ASP A 137 -14.23 -4.17 65.41
CA ASP A 137 -14.12 -4.84 66.71
C ASP A 137 -15.51 -4.80 67.38
#